data_AF-A0A453G7Y8-F1
#
_entry.id   AF-A0A453G7Y8-F1
#
_cell.length_a   1.000
_cell.length_b   1.000
_cell.length_c   1.000
_cell.angle_alpha   90.00
_cell.angle_beta   90.00
_cell.angle_gamma   90.00
#
_symmetry.space_group_name_H-M   'P 1'
#
loop_
_entity.id
_entity.type
_entity.pdbx_description
1 polymer ?
#
loop_
_entity_poly.entity_id
_entity_poly.type
_entity_poly.pdbx_seq_one_letter_code
_entity_poly.pdbx_strand_id
1 'polypeptide(L)'
;MQQHRHLGAQEDSDRGLGLLHWSTNALALVSIAVKAIHAHCLQFQQPSPEVSVLLNDLPENDFNTVVKSLVTLRQSNDPVVVTGITPGSFYERLFTSESVHLVCSSNSLHWLSKAPEDLKRNLIPAYDIDEHSRRERLPIVLEAYAKQYRKDFTLFLELRAKELVSGGRMIISLLGRRSDIIV
;
A
#
# COMPACT_ATOMS: atom_id res chain seq x y z
N MET A 1 24.31 8.75 41.84
CA MET A 1 25.34 7.99 41.09
C MET A 1 24.72 6.65 40.74
N GLN A 2 24.24 6.45 39.49
CA GLN A 2 25.04 5.99 38.34
C GLN A 2 25.69 4.63 38.64
N GLN A 3 25.63 3.56 37.85
CA GLN A 3 25.39 3.26 36.42
C GLN A 3 25.50 1.71 36.32
N HIS A 4 25.12 0.94 35.31
CA HIS A 4 24.68 1.14 33.93
C HIS A 4 23.97 -0.16 33.50
N ARG A 5 22.81 -0.03 32.83
CA ARG A 5 22.08 -1.09 32.15
C ARG A 5 21.76 -0.52 30.76
N HIS A 6 22.52 -0.87 29.72
CA HIS A 6 22.17 -0.47 28.35
C HIS A 6 22.88 -1.30 27.27
N LEU A 7 22.05 -1.77 26.33
CA LEU A 7 22.21 -1.95 24.88
C LEU A 7 21.16 -3.02 24.49
N GLY A 8 19.98 -2.71 23.98
CA GLY A 8 19.52 -1.53 23.27
C GLY A 8 18.64 -2.04 22.13
N ALA A 9 17.41 -2.43 22.45
CA ALA A 9 16.36 -2.60 21.47
C ALA A 9 16.07 -1.21 20.89
N GLN A 10 16.41 -1.01 19.61
CA GLN A 10 16.09 0.20 18.89
C GLN A 10 14.82 -0.07 18.07
N GLU A 11 13.70 -0.10 18.79
CA GLU A 11 12.39 0.23 18.25
C GLU A 11 12.26 1.76 18.16
N ASP A 12 11.52 2.19 17.13
CA ASP A 12 10.83 3.48 17.01
C ASP A 12 11.66 4.78 17.08
N SER A 13 12.02 5.30 15.90
CA SER A 13 12.11 6.75 15.70
C SER A 13 11.88 7.26 14.26
N ASP A 14 11.66 6.40 13.26
CA ASP A 14 11.48 6.87 11.86
C ASP A 14 10.03 6.90 11.36
N ARG A 15 9.03 6.64 12.24
CA ARG A 15 7.62 6.69 11.85
C ARG A 15 7.04 8.10 11.72
N GLY A 16 7.76 9.15 12.12
CA GLY A 16 7.24 10.53 12.13
C GLY A 16 7.40 11.32 10.83
N LEU A 17 8.36 10.98 9.97
CA LEU A 17 8.66 11.77 8.76
C LEU A 17 8.10 11.14 7.46
N GLY A 18 7.76 9.85 7.48
CA GLY A 18 7.14 9.18 6.33
C GLY A 18 5.68 9.56 6.12
N LEU A 19 4.92 9.83 7.19
CA LEU A 19 3.45 9.95 7.18
C LEU A 19 2.92 11.17 6.41
N LEU A 20 3.62 12.30 6.45
CA LEU A 20 3.25 13.48 5.65
C LEU A 20 3.37 13.19 4.14
N HIS A 21 4.40 12.45 3.73
CA HIS A 21 4.68 12.16 2.33
C HIS A 21 3.71 11.14 1.70
N TRP A 22 3.21 10.16 2.47
CA TRP A 22 2.20 9.21 1.98
C TRP A 22 0.89 9.91 1.60
N SER A 23 0.44 10.87 2.40
CA SER A 23 -0.80 11.62 2.14
C SER A 23 -0.73 12.47 0.88
N THR A 24 0.41 13.15 0.63
CA THR A 24 0.60 14.00 -0.55
C THR A 24 0.67 13.18 -1.83
N ASN A 25 1.32 12.02 -1.80
CA ASN A 25 1.44 11.13 -2.95
C ASN A 25 0.09 10.51 -3.34
N ALA A 26 -0.70 10.10 -2.34
CA ALA A 26 -2.05 9.59 -2.57
C ALA A 26 -2.95 10.65 -3.20
N LEU A 27 -2.94 11.88 -2.69
CA LEU A 27 -3.71 12.99 -3.28
C LEU A 27 -3.27 13.35 -4.70
N ALA A 28 -1.96 13.38 -4.95
CA ALA A 28 -1.43 13.64 -6.29
C ALA A 28 -1.91 12.57 -7.28
N LEU A 29 -1.87 11.30 -6.88
CA LEU A 29 -2.38 10.19 -7.70
C LEU A 29 -3.88 10.32 -7.96
N VAL A 30 -4.66 10.70 -6.95
CA VAL A 30 -6.10 10.97 -7.09
C VAL A 30 -6.34 12.11 -8.08
N SER A 31 -5.68 13.26 -7.92
CA SER A 31 -5.88 14.42 -8.82
C SER A 31 -5.50 14.08 -10.26
N ILE A 32 -4.41 13.33 -10.47
CA ILE A 32 -4.01 12.85 -11.80
C ILE A 32 -5.08 11.91 -12.38
N ALA A 33 -5.58 10.94 -11.60
CA ALA A 33 -6.58 9.99 -12.05
C ALA A 33 -7.90 10.69 -12.42
N VAL A 34 -8.40 11.60 -11.58
CA VAL A 34 -9.62 12.39 -11.84
C VAL A 34 -9.44 13.21 -13.11
N LYS A 35 -8.34 13.95 -13.25
CA LYS A 35 -8.06 14.74 -14.46
C LYS A 35 -8.00 13.87 -15.72
N ALA A 36 -7.38 12.69 -15.63
CA ALA A 36 -7.30 11.76 -16.76
C ALA A 36 -8.67 11.21 -17.17
N ILE A 37 -9.54 10.86 -16.20
CA ILE A 37 -10.91 10.41 -16.46
C ILE A 37 -11.69 11.50 -17.18
N HIS A 38 -11.59 12.75 -16.71
CA HIS A 38 -12.35 13.86 -17.26
C HIS A 38 -11.84 14.26 -18.65
N ALA A 39 -10.52 14.29 -18.84
CA ALA A 39 -9.91 14.53 -20.14
C ALA A 39 -10.34 13.46 -21.17
N HIS A 40 -10.42 12.20 -20.74
CA HIS A 40 -10.92 11.10 -21.58
C HIS A 40 -12.39 11.31 -21.95
N CYS A 41 -13.27 11.59 -20.99
CA CYS A 41 -14.68 11.86 -21.29
C CYS A 41 -14.86 13.04 -22.25
N LEU A 42 -14.12 14.14 -22.04
CA LEU A 42 -14.13 15.30 -22.93
C LEU A 42 -13.68 14.94 -24.35
N GLN A 43 -12.61 14.16 -24.49
CA GLN A 43 -12.10 13.72 -25.79
C GLN A 43 -13.14 12.93 -26.58
N PHE A 44 -13.95 12.11 -25.90
CA PHE A 44 -15.00 11.30 -26.49
C PHE A 44 -16.39 11.95 -26.44
N GLN A 45 -16.48 13.25 -26.14
CA GLN A 45 -17.74 14.02 -26.03
C GLN A 45 -18.77 13.38 -25.09
N GLN A 46 -18.29 12.70 -24.06
CA GLN A 46 -19.12 12.10 -23.02
C GLN A 46 -19.32 13.08 -21.87
N PRO A 47 -20.47 13.01 -21.17
CA PRO A 47 -20.67 13.80 -19.96
C PRO A 47 -19.59 13.45 -18.93
N SER A 48 -19.09 14.48 -18.26
CA SER A 48 -18.15 14.34 -17.17
C SER A 48 -18.80 13.54 -16.02
N PRO A 49 -18.20 12.42 -15.58
CA PRO A 49 -18.78 11.63 -14.50
C PRO A 49 -18.61 12.33 -13.15
N GLU A 50 -19.50 12.01 -12.22
CA GLU A 50 -19.29 12.30 -10.80
C GLU A 50 -18.29 11.29 -10.22
N VAL A 51 -17.24 11.77 -9.55
CA VAL A 51 -16.19 10.91 -8.99
C VAL A 51 -16.29 10.85 -7.47
N SER A 52 -16.33 9.62 -6.94
CA SER A 52 -16.14 9.32 -5.53
C SER A 52 -14.73 8.80 -5.29
N VAL A 53 -14.03 9.37 -4.30
CA VAL A 53 -12.68 8.99 -3.91
C VAL A 53 -12.70 8.33 -2.55
N LEU A 54 -12.19 7.10 -2.45
CA LEU A 54 -12.06 6.36 -1.21
C LEU A 54 -10.58 6.12 -0.93
N LEU A 55 -10.09 6.62 0.20
CA LEU A 55 -8.72 6.40 0.65
C LEU A 55 -8.70 5.29 1.70
N ASN A 56 -7.99 4.20 1.40
CA ASN A 56 -7.78 3.09 2.31
C ASN A 56 -6.36 3.10 2.87
N ASP A 57 -6.25 2.84 4.18
CA ASP A 57 -4.99 2.53 4.84
C ASP A 57 -5.29 1.70 6.11
N LEU A 58 -4.23 1.23 6.78
CA LEU A 58 -4.35 0.55 8.07
C LEU A 58 -4.94 1.49 9.15
N PRO A 59 -5.68 0.94 10.14
CA PRO A 59 -6.28 1.74 11.23
C PRO A 59 -5.29 2.61 12.01
N GLU A 60 -4.02 2.20 12.06
CA GLU A 60 -2.94 2.89 12.76
C GLU A 60 -2.43 4.13 12.00
N ASN A 61 -2.90 4.36 10.76
CA ASN A 61 -2.50 5.52 9.97
C ASN A 61 -3.10 6.83 10.53
N ASP A 62 -2.43 7.97 10.28
CA ASP A 62 -2.93 9.28 10.67
C ASP A 62 -4.00 9.80 9.70
N PHE A 63 -5.23 9.33 9.90
CA PHE A 63 -6.37 9.79 9.12
C PHE A 63 -6.73 11.26 9.37
N ASN A 64 -6.26 11.91 10.44
CA ASN A 64 -6.56 13.33 10.66
C ASN A 64 -5.92 14.20 9.58
N THR A 65 -4.68 13.88 9.21
CA THR A 65 -3.97 14.56 8.12
C THR A 65 -4.64 14.26 6.78
N VAL A 66 -5.05 13.01 6.55
CA VAL A 66 -5.77 12.61 5.33
C VAL A 66 -7.10 13.36 5.18
N VAL A 67 -7.89 13.48 6.24
CA VAL A 67 -9.16 14.22 6.22
C VAL A 67 -8.95 15.68 5.85
N LYS A 68 -7.96 16.36 6.46
CA LYS A 68 -7.63 17.76 6.12
C LYS A 68 -7.27 17.90 4.64
N SER A 69 -6.45 16.99 4.15
CA SER A 69 -6.04 16.87 2.75
C SER A 69 -7.22 16.66 1.79
N LEU A 70 -8.17 15.79 2.14
CA LEU A 70 -9.39 15.55 1.36
C LEU A 70 -10.32 16.78 1.32
N VAL A 71 -10.42 17.53 2.41
CA VAL A 71 -11.18 18.79 2.45
C VAL A 71 -10.58 19.80 1.46
N THR A 72 -9.25 19.94 1.44
CA THR A 72 -8.56 20.80 0.46
C THR A 72 -8.80 20.33 -0.97
N LEU A 73 -8.78 19.03 -1.24
CA LEU A 73 -9.09 18.47 -2.57
C LEU A 73 -10.51 18.83 -3.01
N ARG A 74 -11.50 18.73 -2.12
CA ARG A 74 -12.90 19.11 -2.42
C ARG A 74 -13.10 20.62 -2.65
N GLN A 75 -12.27 21.44 -2.02
CA GLN A 75 -12.29 22.90 -2.21
C GLN A 75 -11.56 23.33 -3.49
N SER A 76 -10.78 22.44 -4.09
CA SER A 76 -10.19 22.70 -5.41
C SER A 76 -11.27 22.66 -6.49
N ASN A 77 -10.99 23.24 -7.65
CA ASN A 77 -11.87 23.13 -8.83
C ASN A 77 -11.88 21.72 -9.45
N ASP A 78 -11.29 20.72 -8.78
CA ASP A 78 -11.35 19.34 -9.23
C ASP A 78 -12.77 18.78 -8.99
N PRO A 79 -13.37 18.10 -9.98
CA PRO A 79 -14.76 17.62 -9.97
C PRO A 79 -14.97 16.35 -9.12
N VAL A 80 -14.53 16.41 -7.86
CA VAL A 80 -14.69 15.36 -6.86
C VAL A 80 -15.94 15.62 -6.04
N VAL A 81 -16.92 14.72 -6.10
CA VAL A 81 -18.23 14.90 -5.46
C VAL A 81 -18.23 14.36 -4.03
N VAL A 82 -17.61 13.18 -3.83
CA VAL A 82 -17.58 12.50 -2.53
C VAL A 82 -16.15 12.06 -2.21
N THR A 83 -15.75 12.26 -0.96
CA THR A 83 -14.49 11.74 -0.41
C THR A 83 -14.78 10.90 0.83
N GLY A 84 -14.21 9.70 0.89
CA GLY A 84 -14.35 8.80 2.02
C GLY A 84 -13.02 8.21 2.43
N ILE A 85 -12.99 7.65 3.64
CA ILE A 85 -11.87 6.93 4.20
C ILE A 85 -12.36 5.55 4.60
N THR A 86 -11.56 4.52 4.29
CA THR A 86 -11.87 3.13 4.63
C THR A 86 -10.70 2.55 5.41
N PRO A 87 -10.72 2.59 6.75
CA PRO A 87 -9.66 1.98 7.55
C PRO A 87 -9.75 0.45 7.46
N GLY A 88 -8.62 -0.21 7.26
CA GLY A 88 -8.54 -1.66 7.19
C GLY A 88 -7.40 -2.15 6.31
N SER A 89 -7.03 -3.43 6.48
CA SER A 89 -6.00 -4.02 5.63
C SER A 89 -6.52 -4.24 4.22
N PHE A 90 -5.71 -3.89 3.21
CA PHE A 90 -6.02 -4.27 1.83
C PHE A 90 -5.91 -5.79 1.58
N TYR A 91 -5.48 -6.59 2.57
CA TYR A 91 -5.61 -8.05 2.55
C TYR A 91 -6.97 -8.55 3.07
N GLU A 92 -7.94 -7.66 3.24
CA GLU A 92 -9.32 -7.95 3.63
C GLU A 92 -10.31 -7.38 2.60
N ARG A 93 -11.60 -7.75 2.73
CA ARG A 93 -12.68 -7.11 1.96
C ARG A 93 -12.95 -5.73 2.56
N LEU A 94 -12.85 -4.70 1.72
CA LEU A 94 -13.02 -3.30 2.10
C LEU A 94 -14.28 -2.70 1.50
N PHE A 95 -14.70 -3.21 0.35
CA PHE A 95 -15.82 -2.66 -0.41
C PHE A 95 -16.86 -3.74 -0.72
N THR A 96 -18.08 -3.29 -0.97
CA THR A 96 -19.15 -4.13 -1.51
C THR A 96 -18.73 -4.70 -2.86
N SER A 97 -19.37 -5.79 -3.27
CA SER A 97 -19.07 -6.38 -4.58
C SER A 97 -19.48 -5.43 -5.70
N GLU A 98 -18.69 -5.39 -6.77
CA GLU A 98 -18.97 -4.60 -7.97
C GLU A 98 -19.28 -3.11 -7.69
N SER A 99 -18.53 -2.48 -6.79
CA SER A 99 -18.73 -1.06 -6.44
C SER A 99 -17.56 -0.15 -6.79
N VAL A 100 -16.39 -0.72 -7.13
CA VAL A 100 -15.17 0.05 -7.40
C VAL A 100 -14.86 0.05 -8.91
N HIS A 101 -14.65 1.23 -9.49
CA HIS A 101 -14.36 1.36 -10.92
C HIS A 101 -12.86 1.33 -11.22
N LEU A 102 -12.07 1.97 -10.34
CA LEU A 102 -10.63 2.10 -10.46
C LEU A 102 -9.99 1.89 -9.10
N VAL A 103 -9.02 0.97 -9.03
CA VAL A 103 -8.16 0.78 -7.86
C VAL A 103 -6.77 1.29 -8.20
N CYS A 104 -6.21 2.15 -7.35
CA CYS A 104 -4.86 2.66 -7.47
C CYS A 104 -4.07 2.30 -6.20
N SER A 105 -2.96 1.57 -6.35
CA SER A 105 -2.04 1.28 -5.25
C SER A 105 -0.62 1.64 -5.68
N SER A 106 0.07 2.43 -4.85
CA SER A 106 1.43 2.88 -5.14
C SER A 106 2.33 2.63 -3.95
N ASN A 107 3.32 1.77 -4.14
CA ASN A 107 4.35 1.43 -3.15
C ASN A 107 3.81 0.91 -1.80
N SER A 108 2.67 0.19 -1.82
CA SER A 108 2.08 -0.41 -0.62
C SER A 108 2.17 -1.94 -0.63
N LEU A 109 2.04 -2.57 -1.81
CA LEU A 109 1.92 -4.03 -1.91
C LEU A 109 3.22 -4.80 -1.66
N HIS A 110 4.35 -4.12 -1.42
CA HIS A 110 5.58 -4.79 -0.98
C HIS A 110 5.52 -5.18 0.51
N TRP A 111 4.61 -4.59 1.29
CA TRP A 111 4.35 -4.97 2.67
C TRP A 111 3.53 -6.25 2.74
N LEU A 112 4.07 -7.26 3.41
CA LEU A 112 3.40 -8.53 3.64
C LEU A 112 2.35 -8.39 4.75
N SER A 113 1.33 -9.25 4.71
CA SER A 113 0.32 -9.31 5.78
C SER A 113 0.93 -9.79 7.10
N LYS A 114 1.98 -10.61 7.02
CA LYS A 114 2.76 -11.10 8.16
C LYS A 114 4.14 -11.61 7.72
N ALA A 115 5.07 -11.68 8.65
CA ALA A 115 6.35 -12.34 8.41
C ALA A 115 6.18 -13.86 8.15
N PRO A 116 7.01 -14.47 7.26
CA PRO A 116 6.87 -15.88 6.89
C PRO A 116 6.93 -16.84 8.09
N GLU A 117 5.91 -17.68 8.24
CA GLU A 117 5.80 -18.61 9.38
C GLU A 117 6.92 -19.66 9.42
N ASP A 118 7.37 -20.11 8.25
CA ASP A 118 8.44 -21.10 8.14
C ASP A 118 9.76 -20.56 8.75
N LEU A 119 10.04 -19.25 8.61
CA LEU A 119 11.20 -18.62 9.24
C LEU A 119 11.02 -18.47 10.75
N LYS A 120 9.84 -18.01 11.18
CA LYS A 120 9.51 -17.86 12.61
C LYS A 120 9.61 -19.18 13.36
N ARG A 121 9.02 -20.26 12.83
CA ARG A 121 9.02 -21.59 13.46
C ARG A 121 10.44 -22.15 13.61
N ASN A 122 11.29 -21.88 12.63
CA ASN A 122 12.67 -22.36 12.61
C ASN A 122 13.65 -21.39 13.29
N LEU A 123 13.15 -20.30 13.91
CA LEU A 123 13.95 -19.24 14.54
C LEU A 123 15.01 -18.66 13.59
N ILE A 124 14.71 -18.63 12.29
CA ILE A 124 15.57 -18.03 11.28
C ILE A 124 15.25 -16.53 11.23
N PRO A 125 16.22 -15.64 11.50
CA PRO A 125 15.98 -14.21 11.42
C PRO A 125 15.76 -13.79 9.97
N ALA A 126 15.01 -12.71 9.77
CA ALA A 126 14.81 -12.12 8.45
C ALA A 126 16.11 -11.54 7.86
N TYR A 127 17.05 -11.19 8.74
CA TYR A 127 18.36 -10.67 8.39
C TYR A 127 19.40 -11.14 9.40
N ASP A 128 20.55 -11.56 8.88
CA ASP A 128 21.70 -12.00 9.68
C ASP A 128 22.83 -10.98 9.63
N ILE A 129 23.37 -10.65 10.81
CA ILE A 129 24.50 -9.72 10.94
C ILE A 129 25.80 -10.37 10.42
N ASP A 130 25.97 -11.67 10.69
CA ASP A 130 27.10 -12.43 10.17
C ASP A 130 26.93 -12.68 8.66
N GLU A 131 27.91 -12.22 7.87
CA GLU A 131 27.81 -12.26 6.41
C GLU A 131 27.75 -13.70 5.88
N HIS A 132 28.52 -14.60 6.48
CA HIS A 132 28.57 -15.99 6.07
C HIS A 132 27.22 -16.68 6.29
N SER A 133 26.68 -16.58 7.50
CA SER A 133 25.34 -17.08 7.86
C SER A 133 24.24 -16.47 6.99
N ARG A 134 24.33 -15.16 6.70
CA ARG A 134 23.40 -14.46 5.80
C ARG A 134 23.41 -15.08 4.41
N ARG A 135 24.58 -15.29 3.81
CA ARG A 135 24.70 -15.87 2.46
C ARG A 135 24.18 -17.31 2.42
N GLU A 136 24.48 -18.12 3.44
CA GLU A 136 24.00 -19.50 3.53
C GLU A 136 22.47 -19.57 3.66
N ARG A 137 21.87 -18.70 4.47
CA ARG A 137 20.43 -18.70 4.73
C ARG A 137 19.62 -17.90 3.70
N LEU A 138 20.27 -17.07 2.89
CA LEU A 138 19.62 -16.20 1.91
C LEU A 138 18.61 -16.96 1.01
N PRO A 139 18.93 -18.14 0.43
CA PRO A 139 17.96 -18.85 -0.41
C PRO A 139 16.68 -19.22 0.35
N ILE A 140 16.82 -19.70 1.59
CA ILE A 140 15.70 -20.10 2.46
C ILE A 140 14.84 -18.89 2.82
N VAL A 141 15.49 -17.77 3.18
CA VAL A 141 14.80 -16.51 3.49
C VAL A 141 14.06 -15.99 2.26
N LEU A 142 14.73 -15.92 1.11
CA LEU A 142 14.14 -15.44 -0.14
C LEU A 142 12.94 -16.28 -0.57
N GLU A 143 13.05 -17.61 -0.48
CA GLU A 143 11.95 -18.52 -0.81
C GLU A 143 10.76 -18.33 0.13
N ALA A 144 10.99 -18.22 1.45
CA ALA A 144 9.94 -18.02 2.43
C ALA A 144 9.19 -16.69 2.22
N TYR A 145 9.93 -15.59 1.95
CA TYR A 145 9.33 -14.30 1.63
C TYR A 145 8.59 -14.33 0.29
N ALA A 146 9.14 -14.97 -0.74
CA ALA A 146 8.47 -15.10 -2.04
C ALA A 146 7.16 -15.89 -1.93
N LYS A 147 7.15 -16.97 -1.13
CA LYS A 147 5.95 -17.77 -0.85
C LYS A 147 4.88 -16.96 -0.13
N GLN A 148 5.26 -16.20 0.90
CA GLN A 148 4.33 -15.34 1.64
C GLN A 148 3.80 -14.20 0.76
N TYR A 149 4.66 -13.55 -0.02
CA TYR A 149 4.26 -12.53 -0.99
C TYR A 149 3.27 -13.08 -2.02
N ARG A 150 3.55 -14.25 -2.59
CA ARG A 150 2.64 -14.87 -3.57
C ARG A 150 1.26 -15.12 -2.96
N LYS A 151 1.20 -15.61 -1.73
CA LYS A 151 -0.06 -15.84 -1.01
C LYS A 151 -0.81 -14.52 -0.80
N ASP A 152 -0.13 -13.52 -0.26
CA ASP A 152 -0.72 -12.22 0.08
C ASP A 152 -1.18 -11.46 -1.17
N PHE A 153 -0.35 -11.41 -2.21
CA PHE A 153 -0.69 -10.74 -3.47
C PHE A 153 -1.84 -11.44 -4.21
N THR A 154 -1.88 -12.78 -4.18
CA THR A 154 -3.02 -13.54 -4.74
C THR A 154 -4.31 -13.19 -3.98
N LEU A 155 -4.27 -13.19 -2.65
CA LEU A 155 -5.41 -12.81 -1.82
C LEU A 155 -5.88 -11.38 -2.12
N PHE A 156 -4.95 -10.43 -2.23
CA PHE A 156 -5.26 -9.06 -2.63
C PHE A 156 -6.01 -9.02 -3.98
N LEU A 157 -5.48 -9.70 -5.00
CA LEU A 157 -6.12 -9.74 -6.32
C LEU A 157 -7.51 -10.38 -6.29
N GLU A 158 -7.70 -11.49 -5.56
CA GLU A 158 -9.00 -12.15 -5.40
C GLU A 158 -10.03 -11.26 -4.71
N LEU A 159 -9.63 -10.50 -3.69
CA LEU A 159 -10.49 -9.58 -2.97
C LEU A 159 -10.88 -8.40 -3.87
N ARG A 160 -9.91 -7.77 -4.53
CA ARG A 160 -10.15 -6.64 -5.44
C ARG A 160 -10.97 -7.06 -6.66
N ALA A 161 -10.79 -8.27 -7.18
CA ALA A 161 -11.58 -8.78 -8.30
C ALA A 161 -13.08 -8.86 -7.97
N LYS A 162 -13.44 -9.14 -6.72
CA LYS A 162 -14.85 -9.15 -6.27
C LYS A 162 -15.42 -7.74 -6.10
N GLU A 163 -14.58 -6.78 -5.76
CA GLU A 163 -14.98 -5.39 -5.49
C GLU A 163 -15.04 -4.53 -6.76
N LEU A 164 -14.23 -4.87 -7.77
CA LEU A 164 -14.23 -4.21 -9.06
C LEU A 164 -15.52 -4.50 -9.84
N VAL A 165 -16.07 -3.47 -10.47
CA VAL A 165 -17.14 -3.62 -11.47
C VAL A 165 -16.63 -4.36 -12.71
N SER A 166 -17.56 -4.92 -13.48
CA SER A 166 -17.23 -5.42 -14.83
C SER A 166 -16.61 -4.29 -15.68
N GLY A 167 -15.46 -4.57 -16.28
CA GLY A 167 -14.69 -3.56 -17.02
C GLY A 167 -13.86 -2.59 -16.16
N GLY A 168 -13.89 -2.74 -14.84
CA GLY A 168 -13.04 -1.98 -13.91
C GLY A 168 -11.55 -2.18 -14.18
N ARG A 169 -10.73 -1.29 -13.62
CA ARG A 169 -9.28 -1.28 -13.82
C ARG A 169 -8.53 -1.17 -12.51
N MET A 170 -7.30 -1.68 -12.52
CA MET A 170 -6.39 -1.57 -11.40
C MET A 170 -5.02 -1.11 -11.88
N ILE A 171 -4.48 -0.10 -11.21
CA ILE A 171 -3.15 0.45 -11.45
C ILE A 171 -2.33 0.17 -10.20
N ILE A 172 -1.25 -0.59 -10.38
CA ILE A 172 -0.36 -0.98 -9.29
C ILE A 172 1.06 -0.53 -9.63
N SER A 173 1.67 0.21 -8.72
CA SER A 173 3.10 0.48 -8.72
C SER A 173 3.75 -0.17 -7.51
N LEU A 174 4.78 -0.97 -7.73
CA LEU A 174 5.49 -1.71 -6.68
C LEU A 174 6.99 -1.74 -6.97
N LEU A 175 7.79 -1.72 -5.91
CA LEU A 175 9.23 -1.88 -6.02
C LEU A 175 9.55 -3.34 -6.40
N GLY A 176 10.17 -3.51 -7.56
CA GLY A 176 10.69 -4.79 -8.03
C GLY A 176 12.21 -4.88 -7.87
N ARG A 177 12.74 -6.09 -7.99
CA ARG A 177 14.17 -6.36 -8.18
C ARG A 177 14.38 -7.00 -9.54
N ARG A 178 15.55 -6.76 -10.14
CA ARG A 178 15.96 -7.50 -11.33
C ARG A 178 16.46 -8.89 -10.93
N SER A 179 16.19 -9.89 -11.75
CA SER A 179 16.49 -11.31 -11.48
C SER A 179 17.99 -11.64 -11.51
N ASP A 180 18.83 -10.75 -12.03
CA ASP A 180 20.26 -10.90 -12.24
C ASP A 180 21.14 -10.39 -11.08
N ILE A 181 20.54 -9.75 -10.06
CA ILE A 181 21.27 -9.21 -8.91
C ILE A 181 21.05 -10.11 -7.69
N ILE A 182 22.06 -10.92 -7.36
CA ILE A 182 22.16 -11.66 -6.09
C ILE A 182 22.92 -10.76 -5.10
N VAL A 183 22.32 -10.47 -3.94
CA VAL A 183 22.87 -9.61 -2.85
C VAL A 183 23.28 -10.46 -1.65
#